data_AF-A0A7J0A9W9-F1
#
_entry.id   AF-A0A7J0A9W9-F1
#
_cell.length_a   1.000
_cell.length_b   1.000
_cell.length_c   1.000
_cell.angle_alpha   90.00
_cell.angle_beta   90.00
_cell.angle_gamma   90.00
#
_symmetry.space_group_name_H-M   'P 1'
#
loop_
_entity.id
_entity.type
_entity.pdbx_description
1 polymer ?
#
loop_
_entity_poly.entity_id
_entity_poly.type
_entity_poly.pdbx_seq_one_letter_code
_entity_poly.pdbx_strand_id
1 'polypeptide(L)'
;MTTIKTIPVSDRAWAVTLPGAVLAFNVDSDPDGRLSEVLSANPGMPAAFFNLTVCDEIFSMAENRVRSFVLADNPENRAAFADGRPVSMLSAGNILPAIPGGVSVTGIDRGFIAETMDGNVSVLFATGPVHEIIGRVTVAIVPEGVEVDADRIVRLRH
;
A
#
# COMPACT_ATOMS: atom_id res chain seq x y z
N MET A 1 6.22 -21.45 -5.57
CA MET A 1 5.31 -20.41 -6.11
C MET A 1 5.03 -19.43 -4.98
N THR A 2 5.35 -18.15 -5.17
CA THR A 2 5.02 -17.11 -4.20
C THR A 2 3.52 -16.82 -4.31
N THR A 3 2.75 -17.15 -3.27
CA THR A 3 1.30 -16.87 -3.25
C THR A 3 1.09 -15.41 -2.88
N ILE A 4 0.54 -14.63 -3.81
CA ILE A 4 0.09 -13.26 -3.57
C ILE A 4 -1.44 -13.31 -3.49
N LYS A 5 -2.02 -12.75 -2.43
CA LYS A 5 -3.48 -12.68 -2.27
C LYS A 5 -3.90 -11.22 -2.13
N THR A 6 -4.81 -10.78 -3.00
CA THR A 6 -5.40 -9.44 -2.99
C THR A 6 -6.83 -9.52 -2.47
N ILE A 7 -7.18 -8.64 -1.54
CA ILE A 7 -8.44 -8.67 -0.80
C ILE A 7 -9.02 -7.26 -0.78
N PRO A 8 -10.17 -7.02 -1.43
CA PRO A 8 -10.83 -5.73 -1.35
C PRO A 8 -11.37 -5.50 0.07
N VAL A 9 -10.94 -4.41 0.69
CA VAL A 9 -11.39 -3.98 2.02
C VAL A 9 -12.62 -3.07 1.88
N SER A 10 -12.58 -2.13 0.94
CA SER A 10 -13.70 -1.27 0.53
C SER A 10 -13.60 -0.96 -0.97
N ASP A 11 -14.47 -0.09 -1.49
CA ASP A 11 -14.42 0.37 -2.90
C ASP A 11 -13.11 1.08 -3.26
N ARG A 12 -12.37 1.56 -2.26
CA ARG A 12 -11.15 2.35 -2.43
C ARG A 12 -9.95 1.79 -1.67
N ALA A 13 -10.11 0.67 -0.99
CA ALA A 13 -9.11 0.10 -0.10
C ALA A 13 -8.85 -1.39 -0.38
N TRP A 14 -7.59 -1.80 -0.30
CA TRP A 14 -7.17 -3.18 -0.56
C TRP A 14 -6.11 -3.65 0.42
N ALA A 15 -6.20 -4.91 0.81
CA ALA A 15 -5.13 -5.63 1.46
C ALA A 15 -4.44 -6.57 0.45
N VAL A 16 -3.11 -6.65 0.52
CA VAL A 16 -2.29 -7.57 -0.28
C VAL A 16 -1.40 -8.36 0.67
N THR A 17 -1.60 -9.67 0.72
CA THR A 17 -0.72 -10.58 1.47
C THR A 17 0.43 -11.02 0.57
N LEU A 18 1.65 -10.68 0.99
CA LEU A 18 2.92 -11.15 0.47
C LEU A 18 3.50 -12.22 1.41
N PRO A 19 4.51 -13.02 1.01
CA PRO A 19 5.15 -13.98 1.91
C PRO A 19 5.75 -13.37 3.18
N GLY A 20 6.18 -12.11 3.11
CA GLY A 20 6.87 -11.42 4.22
C GLY A 20 6.10 -10.27 4.86
N ALA A 21 4.93 -9.88 4.33
CA ALA A 21 4.20 -8.70 4.79
C ALA A 21 2.72 -8.73 4.39
N VAL A 22 1.91 -7.99 5.15
CA VAL A 22 0.58 -7.54 4.70
C VAL A 22 0.69 -6.07 4.30
N LEU A 23 0.34 -5.74 3.06
CA LEU A 23 0.24 -4.37 2.57
C LEU A 23 -1.22 -3.94 2.57
N ALA A 24 -1.52 -2.77 3.10
CA ALA A 24 -2.87 -2.22 3.15
C ALA A 24 -2.86 -0.85 2.46
N PHE A 25 -3.60 -0.72 1.36
CA PHE A 25 -3.63 0.46 0.53
C PHE A 25 -4.94 1.22 0.73
N ASN A 26 -4.80 2.51 1.00
CA ASN A 26 -5.84 3.52 1.06
C ASN A 26 -7.03 3.15 1.95
N VAL A 27 -6.71 2.60 3.12
CA VAL A 27 -7.70 2.19 4.13
C VAL A 27 -8.18 3.41 4.88
N ASP A 28 -9.43 3.79 4.66
CA ASP A 28 -10.13 4.86 5.36
C ASP A 28 -10.92 4.35 6.57
N SER A 29 -11.37 3.10 6.52
CA SER A 29 -12.06 2.37 7.58
C SER A 29 -12.05 0.87 7.30
N ASP A 30 -12.50 0.04 8.26
CA ASP A 30 -12.70 -1.41 8.10
C ASP A 30 -14.05 -1.87 8.66
N PRO A 31 -15.18 -1.37 8.11
CA PRO A 31 -16.50 -1.60 8.68
C PRO A 31 -16.91 -3.07 8.68
N ASP A 32 -16.47 -3.82 7.66
CA ASP A 32 -16.77 -5.24 7.50
C ASP A 32 -15.75 -6.14 8.21
N GLY A 33 -14.73 -5.58 8.86
CA GLY A 33 -13.67 -6.33 9.53
C GLY A 33 -12.77 -7.14 8.59
N ARG A 34 -12.78 -6.85 7.29
CA ARG A 34 -12.02 -7.62 6.28
C ARG A 34 -10.52 -7.45 6.47
N LEU A 35 -10.05 -6.23 6.70
CA LEU A 35 -8.63 -6.00 6.97
C LEU A 35 -8.25 -6.63 8.31
N SER A 36 -9.11 -6.51 9.32
CA SER A 36 -8.94 -7.14 10.62
C SER A 36 -8.83 -8.66 10.53
N GLU A 37 -9.64 -9.31 9.69
CA GLU A 37 -9.56 -10.74 9.40
C GLU A 37 -8.22 -11.10 8.75
N VAL A 38 -7.78 -10.34 7.75
CA VAL A 38 -6.48 -10.55 7.08
C VAL A 38 -5.32 -10.42 8.06
N LEU A 39 -5.34 -9.38 8.90
CA LEU A 39 -4.32 -9.15 9.91
C LEU A 39 -4.33 -10.27 10.95
N SER A 40 -5.51 -10.73 11.39
CA SER A 40 -5.66 -11.81 12.37
C SER A 40 -5.22 -13.17 11.84
N ALA A 41 -5.44 -13.43 10.55
CA ALA A 41 -4.96 -14.63 9.86
C ALA A 41 -3.43 -14.65 9.66
N ASN A 42 -2.76 -13.49 9.81
CA ASN A 42 -1.31 -13.33 9.64
C ASN A 42 -0.68 -12.62 10.86
N PRO A 43 -0.75 -13.20 12.08
CA PRO A 43 -0.41 -12.49 13.32
C PRO A 43 1.09 -12.19 13.49
N GLY A 44 1.97 -12.98 12.85
CA GLY A 44 3.43 -12.79 12.90
C GLY A 44 3.99 -11.94 11.76
N MET A 45 3.17 -11.50 10.81
CA MET A 45 3.63 -10.73 9.67
C MET A 45 3.60 -9.22 9.98
N PRO A 46 4.67 -8.48 9.62
CA PRO A 46 4.63 -7.03 9.60
C PRO A 46 3.52 -6.51 8.68
N ALA A 47 2.93 -5.37 9.05
CA ALA A 47 1.91 -4.70 8.26
C ALA A 47 2.37 -3.31 7.80
N ALA A 48 2.16 -2.98 6.54
CA ALA A 48 2.45 -1.66 5.99
C ALA A 48 1.17 -1.03 5.47
N PHE A 49 0.88 0.19 5.91
CA PHE A 49 -0.31 0.96 5.53
C PHE A 49 0.12 2.11 4.62
N PHE A 50 -0.51 2.23 3.46
CA PHE A 50 -0.18 3.19 2.41
C PHE A 50 -1.40 4.02 2.07
N ASN A 51 -1.47 5.27 2.51
CA ASN A 51 -2.66 6.09 2.35
C ASN A 51 -2.37 7.40 1.61
N LEU A 52 -3.31 7.80 0.74
CA LEU A 52 -3.23 9.10 0.05
C LEU A 52 -3.72 10.24 0.95
N THR A 53 -4.69 9.95 1.80
CA THR A 53 -5.27 10.87 2.78
C THR A 53 -5.13 10.28 4.18
N VAL A 54 -4.89 11.12 5.17
CA VAL A 54 -4.86 10.70 6.58
C VAL A 54 -6.11 9.89 6.96
N CYS A 55 -5.89 8.79 7.67
CA CYS A 55 -6.92 8.05 8.39
C CYS A 55 -6.37 7.76 9.77
N ASP A 56 -7.08 8.12 10.83
CA ASP A 56 -6.63 7.85 12.20
C ASP A 56 -6.89 6.40 12.63
N GLU A 57 -7.88 5.73 12.03
CA GLU A 57 -8.25 4.35 12.37
C GLU A 57 -7.11 3.36 12.10
N ILE A 58 -6.30 3.57 11.05
CA ILE A 58 -5.21 2.65 10.71
C ILE A 58 -4.17 2.50 11.83
N PHE A 59 -4.01 3.50 12.70
CA PHE A 59 -3.03 3.45 13.78
C PHE A 59 -3.37 2.40 14.84
N SER A 60 -4.67 2.28 15.17
CA SER A 60 -5.16 1.33 16.16
C SER A 60 -5.22 -0.10 15.63
N MET A 61 -5.53 -0.27 14.34
CA MET A 61 -5.72 -1.58 13.70
C MET A 61 -4.49 -2.52 13.76
N ALA A 62 -3.28 -1.97 13.87
CA ALA A 62 -2.04 -2.74 13.89
C ALA A 62 -1.21 -2.57 15.17
N GLU A 63 -1.79 -2.07 16.27
CA GLU A 63 -1.02 -1.76 17.49
C GLU A 63 -0.17 -2.90 18.04
N ASN A 64 -0.65 -4.14 17.87
CA ASN A 64 -0.01 -5.34 18.41
C ASN A 64 1.01 -6.01 17.45
N ARG A 65 1.45 -5.32 16.38
CA ARG A 65 2.44 -5.87 15.43
C ARG A 65 3.46 -4.84 14.96
N VAL A 66 4.56 -5.34 14.37
CA VAL A 66 5.52 -4.51 13.62
C VAL A 66 4.78 -3.86 12.46
N ARG A 67 4.87 -2.53 12.37
CA ARG A 67 4.08 -1.76 11.41
C ARG A 67 4.81 -0.58 10.82
N SER A 68 4.35 -0.14 9.65
CA SER A 68 4.77 1.12 9.05
C SER A 68 3.59 1.83 8.43
N PHE A 69 3.59 3.15 8.56
CA PHE A 69 2.59 4.03 7.98
C PHE A 69 3.29 4.91 6.96
N VAL A 70 2.87 4.81 5.71
CA VAL A 70 3.39 5.59 4.60
C VAL A 70 2.23 6.43 4.06
N LEU A 71 2.41 7.75 4.04
CA LEU A 71 1.42 8.67 3.53
C LEU A 71 1.95 9.42 2.31
N ALA A 72 1.05 9.78 1.40
CA ALA A 72 1.38 10.71 0.35
C ALA A 72 1.79 12.05 0.97
N ASP A 73 2.90 12.59 0.49
CA ASP A 73 3.43 13.84 1.02
C ASP A 73 2.71 15.04 0.38
N ASN A 74 1.79 15.65 1.13
CA ASN A 74 1.05 16.84 0.72
C ASN A 74 0.79 17.78 1.91
N PRO A 75 0.43 19.06 1.69
CA PRO A 75 0.22 20.02 2.77
C PRO A 75 -0.84 19.62 3.79
N GLU A 76 -1.92 18.96 3.36
CA GLU A 76 -3.02 18.52 4.25
C GLU A 76 -2.54 17.41 5.21
N ASN A 77 -1.84 16.41 4.68
CA ASN A 77 -1.25 15.33 5.49
C ASN A 77 -0.15 15.88 6.42
N ARG A 78 0.69 16.82 5.95
CA ARG A 78 1.70 17.48 6.81
C ARG A 78 1.06 18.21 7.99
N ALA A 79 -0.05 18.91 7.74
CA ALA A 79 -0.78 19.61 8.80
C ALA A 79 -1.45 18.64 9.79
N ALA A 80 -2.01 17.53 9.30
CA ALA A 80 -2.69 16.52 10.12
C ALA A 80 -1.73 15.75 11.07
N PHE A 81 -0.43 15.73 10.76
CA PHE A 81 0.60 14.98 11.52
C PHE A 81 1.68 15.87 12.13
N ALA A 82 1.33 17.11 12.48
CA ALA A 82 2.21 17.99 13.24
C ALA A 82 2.51 17.47 14.68
N ASP A 83 1.82 16.40 15.10
CA ASP A 83 1.90 15.79 16.43
C ASP A 83 3.05 14.78 16.61
N GLY A 84 3.80 14.46 15.55
CA GLY A 84 4.99 13.62 15.62
C GLY A 84 4.72 12.10 15.62
N ARG A 85 3.54 11.65 15.20
CA ARG A 85 3.26 10.22 14.99
C ARG A 85 4.25 9.60 13.98
N PRO A 86 4.61 8.30 14.13
CA PRO A 86 5.66 7.66 13.33
C PRO A 86 5.17 7.29 11.93
N VAL A 87 5.06 8.32 11.08
CA VAL A 87 4.63 8.22 9.68
C VAL A 87 5.78 8.61 8.77
N SER A 88 5.96 7.86 7.67
CA SER A 88 6.82 8.26 6.58
C SER A 88 5.99 8.98 5.51
N MET A 89 6.23 10.27 5.30
CA MET A 89 5.64 11.00 4.19
C MET A 89 6.49 10.78 2.94
N LEU A 90 5.86 10.32 1.85
CA LEU A 90 6.54 9.96 0.63
C LEU A 90 5.99 10.78 -0.54
N SER A 91 6.84 11.65 -1.08
CA SER A 91 6.57 12.43 -2.31
C SER A 91 6.66 11.53 -3.55
N ALA A 92 5.98 11.94 -4.63
CA ALA A 92 6.13 11.30 -5.93
C ALA A 92 7.59 11.32 -6.41
N GLY A 93 8.06 10.21 -6.99
CA GLY A 93 9.44 10.03 -7.45
C GLY A 93 10.44 9.67 -6.36
N ASN A 94 10.07 9.80 -5.07
CA ASN A 94 10.95 9.41 -3.97
C ASN A 94 10.77 7.93 -3.61
N ILE A 95 11.84 7.36 -3.06
CA ILE A 95 11.90 5.96 -2.65
C ILE A 95 12.15 5.89 -1.15
N LEU A 96 11.37 5.04 -0.48
CA LEU A 96 11.58 4.59 0.89
C LEU A 96 12.17 3.16 0.83
N PRO A 97 13.49 2.99 0.99
CA PRO A 97 14.22 1.80 0.54
C PRO A 97 14.04 0.56 1.42
N ALA A 98 13.48 0.68 2.63
CA ALA A 98 13.25 -0.45 3.50
C ALA A 98 12.19 -0.15 4.56
N ILE A 99 11.02 -0.77 4.41
CA ILE A 99 10.05 -0.92 5.48
C ILE A 99 10.00 -2.39 5.95
N PRO A 100 9.48 -2.66 7.17
CA PRO A 100 9.32 -4.01 7.68
C PRO A 100 8.62 -4.94 6.67
N GLY A 101 9.07 -6.19 6.65
CA GLY A 101 8.64 -7.18 5.66
C GLY A 101 9.46 -7.18 4.37
N GLY A 102 10.56 -6.42 4.32
CA GLY A 102 11.50 -6.43 3.21
C GLY A 102 10.91 -5.82 1.96
N VAL A 103 10.26 -4.67 2.12
CA VAL A 103 9.59 -3.93 1.04
C VAL A 103 10.25 -2.56 0.85
N SER A 104 10.52 -2.20 -0.39
CA SER A 104 10.85 -0.85 -0.84
C SER A 104 9.60 -0.20 -1.42
N VAL A 105 9.44 1.11 -1.22
CA VAL A 105 8.22 1.83 -1.63
C VAL A 105 8.61 3.03 -2.46
N THR A 106 8.03 3.17 -3.64
CA THR A 106 8.15 4.36 -4.47
C THR A 106 6.84 5.13 -4.44
N GLY A 107 6.91 6.44 -4.18
CA GLY A 107 5.77 7.33 -4.29
C GLY A 107 5.49 7.68 -5.75
N ILE A 108 4.23 7.74 -6.13
CA ILE A 108 3.78 8.30 -7.43
C ILE A 108 2.64 9.29 -7.17
N ASP A 109 2.32 10.16 -8.14
CA ASP A 109 1.41 11.30 -7.97
C ASP A 109 0.08 10.97 -7.27
N ARG A 110 -0.48 9.79 -7.52
CA ARG A 110 -1.77 9.34 -6.95
C ARG A 110 -1.73 7.91 -6.45
N GLY A 111 -0.59 7.49 -5.90
CA GLY A 111 -0.40 6.09 -5.56
C GLY A 111 0.96 5.73 -4.98
N PHE A 112 1.22 4.43 -4.92
CA PHE A 112 2.46 3.84 -4.45
C PHE A 112 2.81 2.62 -5.29
N ILE A 113 4.11 2.35 -5.40
CA ILE A 113 4.63 1.08 -5.88
C ILE A 113 5.37 0.43 -4.72
N ALA A 114 4.92 -0.73 -4.26
CA ALA A 114 5.57 -1.49 -3.21
C ALA A 114 6.25 -2.72 -3.81
N GLU A 115 7.57 -2.82 -3.67
CA GLU A 115 8.39 -3.87 -4.25
C GLU A 115 9.11 -4.67 -3.16
N THR A 116 9.10 -6.01 -3.26
CA THR A 116 9.91 -6.85 -2.39
C THR A 116 11.40 -6.65 -2.70
N MET A 117 12.26 -6.64 -1.68
CA MET A 117 13.69 -6.36 -1.83
C MET A 117 14.44 -7.36 -2.74
N ASP A 118 13.88 -8.54 -2.97
CA ASP A 118 14.39 -9.53 -3.92
C ASP A 118 13.97 -9.26 -5.38
N GLY A 119 13.17 -8.21 -5.63
CA GLY A 119 12.66 -7.80 -6.95
C GLY A 119 11.60 -8.72 -7.55
N ASN A 120 11.13 -9.73 -6.79
CA ASN A 120 10.24 -10.75 -7.35
C ASN A 120 8.76 -10.31 -7.42
N VAL A 121 8.34 -9.44 -6.51
CA VAL A 121 6.96 -8.96 -6.42
C VAL A 121 6.92 -7.45 -6.34
N SER A 122 6.15 -6.84 -7.23
CA SER A 122 5.83 -5.42 -7.21
C SER A 122 4.32 -5.22 -7.26
N VAL A 123 3.81 -4.36 -6.38
CA VAL A 123 2.40 -4.03 -6.25
C VAL A 123 2.23 -2.54 -6.55
N LEU A 124 1.58 -2.24 -7.67
CA LEU A 124 1.13 -0.89 -8.00
C LEU A 124 -0.25 -0.67 -7.37
N PHE A 125 -0.37 0.41 -6.60
CA PHE A 125 -1.65 0.99 -6.22
C PHE A 125 -1.72 2.41 -6.76
N ALA A 126 -2.75 2.75 -7.54
CA ALA A 126 -2.98 4.12 -8.00
C ALA A 126 -4.47 4.44 -8.08
N THR A 127 -4.83 5.69 -7.79
CA THR A 127 -6.22 6.18 -7.88
C THR A 127 -6.48 7.07 -9.11
N GLY A 128 -5.48 7.20 -9.99
CA GLY A 128 -5.56 7.98 -11.22
C GLY A 128 -4.58 7.46 -12.27
N PRO A 129 -4.47 8.17 -13.42
CA PRO A 129 -3.58 7.78 -14.50
C PRO A 129 -2.13 7.59 -14.05
N VAL A 130 -1.46 6.58 -14.61
CA VAL A 130 -0.04 6.31 -14.35
C VAL A 130 0.70 6.40 -15.68
N HIS A 131 1.58 7.39 -15.81
CA HIS A 131 2.22 7.74 -17.08
C HIS A 131 3.64 7.20 -17.23
N GLU A 132 4.25 6.77 -16.14
CA GLU A 132 5.58 6.17 -16.17
C GLU A 132 5.71 5.15 -15.04
N ILE A 133 6.06 3.92 -15.40
CA ILE A 133 6.48 2.89 -14.44
C ILE A 133 7.81 2.35 -14.91
N ILE A 134 8.85 2.60 -14.12
CA ILE A 134 10.16 2.02 -14.36
C ILE A 134 10.21 0.69 -13.60
N GLY A 135 10.01 -0.41 -14.31
CA GLY A 135 10.17 -1.77 -13.76
C GLY A 135 8.97 -2.69 -13.99
N ARG A 136 9.02 -3.86 -13.35
CA ARG A 136 7.97 -4.87 -13.46
C ARG A 136 6.87 -4.59 -12.45
N VAL A 137 5.61 -4.72 -12.86
CA VAL A 137 4.45 -4.75 -11.95
C VAL A 137 3.92 -6.17 -11.91
N THR A 138 3.81 -6.76 -10.72
CA THR A 138 3.24 -8.11 -10.56
C THR A 138 1.72 -8.02 -10.34
N VAL A 139 1.28 -7.05 -9.56
CA VAL A 139 -0.13 -6.78 -9.25
C VAL A 139 -0.40 -5.29 -9.44
N ALA A 140 -1.47 -4.93 -10.16
CA ALA A 140 -1.96 -3.56 -10.22
C ALA A 140 -3.36 -3.47 -9.63
N ILE A 141 -3.52 -2.52 -8.70
CA ILE A 141 -4.78 -2.10 -8.10
C ILE A 141 -5.03 -0.67 -8.57
N VAL A 142 -5.86 -0.53 -9.59
CA VAL A 142 -6.18 0.74 -10.23
C VAL A 142 -7.67 0.80 -10.59
N PRO A 143 -8.29 1.99 -10.59
CA PRO A 143 -9.66 2.16 -11.06
C PRO A 143 -9.84 1.63 -12.49
N GLU A 144 -11.06 1.21 -12.80
CA GLU A 144 -11.41 0.83 -14.17
C GLU A 144 -11.17 2.00 -15.14
N GLY A 145 -10.61 1.70 -16.31
CA GLY A 145 -10.29 2.70 -17.33
C GLY A 145 -8.98 3.45 -17.13
N VAL A 146 -8.26 3.22 -16.01
CA VAL A 146 -6.90 3.75 -15.85
C VAL A 146 -5.95 3.00 -16.77
N GLU A 147 -5.32 3.74 -17.68
CA GLU A 147 -4.20 3.25 -18.48
C GLU A 147 -2.97 3.11 -17.58
N VAL A 148 -2.39 1.91 -17.63
CA VAL A 148 -1.11 1.62 -16.99
C VAL A 148 -0.23 1.05 -18.10
N ASP A 149 0.80 1.81 -18.45
CA ASP A 149 1.80 1.42 -19.42
C ASP A 149 2.86 0.54 -18.72
N ALA A 150 2.64 -0.78 -18.72
CA ALA A 150 3.64 -1.74 -18.23
C ALA A 150 3.52 -3.09 -18.96
N ASP A 151 4.68 -3.70 -19.21
CA ASP A 151 4.82 -4.86 -20.09
C ASP A 151 4.08 -6.14 -19.63
N ARG A 152 3.71 -6.27 -18.35
CA ARG A 152 3.01 -7.46 -17.80
C ARG A 152 2.17 -7.16 -16.56
N ILE A 153 0.98 -6.59 -16.73
CA ILE A 153 0.08 -6.31 -15.61
C ILE A 153 -0.97 -7.42 -15.45
N VAL A 154 -1.08 -8.00 -14.26
CA VAL A 154 -2.32 -8.68 -13.84
C VAL A 154 -3.29 -7.60 -13.38
N ARG A 155 -4.22 -7.22 -14.26
CA ARG A 155 -5.27 -6.22 -13.95
C ARG A 155 -6.38 -6.92 -13.19
N LEU A 156 -6.63 -6.50 -11.95
CA LEU A 156 -7.82 -6.90 -11.20
C LEU A 156 -8.93 -5.91 -11.54
N ARG A 157 -10.01 -6.40 -12.12
CA ARG A 157 -11.23 -5.62 -12.39
C ARG A 157 -12.18 -5.76 -11.19
N HIS A 158 -12.92 -4.68 -10.92
CA HIS A 158 -14.04 -4.67 -9.99
C HIS A 158 -15.17 -5.59 -10.48
#